data_AF-A0A9L0K8D5-F1
#
_entry.id   AF-A0A9L0K8D5-F1
#
_cell.length_a   1.000
_cell.length_b   1.000
_cell.length_c   1.000
_cell.angle_alpha   90.00
_cell.angle_beta   90.00
_cell.angle_gamma   90.00
#
_symmetry.space_group_name_H-M   'P 1'
#
loop_
_entity.id
_entity.type
_entity.pdbx_description
1 polymer ?
#
loop_
_entity_poly.entity_id
_entity_poly.type
_entity_poly.pdbx_seq_one_letter_code
_entity_poly.pdbx_strand_id
1 'polypeptide(L)'
;MPARKPRQTRGAPGALQTLPPGPGPPRVEASAPCRLCQPQPGAHRARPKKIVFEDELPSPVLGTKKSIGTIPGRRIPRPQPVPDYELKYPAVNSERGRRRYAAVFQDQYPEFLELQQEVGAAQAKLRQLEALLNSLPPPRSQVSHLVDPCRGLRASHWLQKEAHVAARIWRELEKKQMVSQAS
;
A
#
# COMPACT_ATOMS: atom_id res chain seq x y z
N MET A 1 -52.19 -42.12 -20.70
CA MET A 1 -52.10 -42.53 -22.13
C MET A 1 -53.23 -41.82 -22.87
N PRO A 2 -53.01 -41.14 -24.02
CA PRO A 2 -52.26 -41.67 -25.16
C PRO A 2 -51.04 -40.82 -25.57
N ALA A 3 -50.16 -41.49 -26.32
CA ALA A 3 -48.90 -41.00 -26.85
C ALA A 3 -49.04 -40.64 -28.35
N ARG A 4 -48.27 -39.65 -28.83
CA ARG A 4 -47.75 -39.65 -30.21
C ARG A 4 -46.47 -38.83 -30.35
N LYS A 5 -45.55 -39.41 -31.13
CA LYS A 5 -44.09 -39.21 -31.20
C LYS A 5 -43.68 -38.02 -32.09
N PRO A 6 -42.46 -37.50 -31.94
CA PRO A 6 -41.89 -36.47 -32.82
C PRO A 6 -41.41 -37.04 -34.17
N ARG A 7 -41.46 -36.21 -35.22
CA ARG A 7 -40.98 -36.51 -36.57
C ARG A 7 -39.48 -36.25 -36.68
N GLN A 8 -38.75 -37.27 -37.13
CA GLN A 8 -37.40 -37.19 -37.67
C GLN A 8 -37.46 -36.80 -39.15
N THR A 9 -36.59 -35.90 -39.59
CA THR A 9 -36.13 -35.84 -40.99
C THR A 9 -34.61 -35.72 -41.02
N ARG A 10 -34.04 -36.88 -41.34
CA ARG A 10 -32.75 -37.27 -41.87
C ARG A 10 -32.08 -36.27 -42.84
N GLY A 11 -30.78 -36.05 -42.65
CA GLY A 11 -29.88 -35.45 -43.64
C GLY A 11 -28.47 -35.21 -43.05
N ALA A 12 -27.57 -36.18 -43.23
CA ALA A 12 -26.14 -36.17 -42.87
C ALA A 12 -25.31 -36.27 -44.18
N PRO A 13 -23.98 -36.47 -44.17
CA PRO A 13 -22.87 -35.71 -43.56
C PRO A 13 -21.78 -35.33 -44.61
N GLY A 14 -21.08 -34.20 -44.44
CA GLY A 14 -19.92 -33.81 -45.26
C GLY A 14 -18.59 -34.17 -44.58
N ALA A 15 -17.70 -34.83 -45.33
CA ALA A 15 -16.51 -35.52 -44.84
C ALA A 15 -15.19 -34.72 -44.94
N LEU A 16 -14.32 -34.99 -43.97
CA LEU A 16 -12.85 -35.13 -43.97
C LEU A 16 -11.92 -34.19 -44.77
N GLN A 17 -11.07 -33.50 -43.99
CA GLN A 17 -9.60 -33.36 -44.08
C GLN A 17 -8.94 -32.73 -45.33
N THR A 18 -8.12 -31.68 -45.10
CA THR A 18 -6.63 -31.71 -45.13
C THR A 18 -6.05 -30.31 -45.42
N LEU A 19 -5.19 -29.82 -44.52
CA LEU A 19 -4.36 -28.61 -44.67
C LEU A 19 -3.21 -28.82 -45.67
N PRO A 20 -2.79 -27.79 -46.41
CA PRO A 20 -1.40 -27.61 -46.81
C PRO A 20 -0.66 -26.54 -45.95
N PRO A 21 0.69 -26.62 -45.85
CA PRO A 21 1.52 -25.82 -44.95
C PRO A 21 1.80 -24.41 -45.48
N GLY A 22 2.12 -23.48 -44.57
CA GLY A 22 2.23 -22.04 -44.86
C GLY A 22 3.53 -21.58 -45.54
N PRO A 23 3.59 -20.31 -45.97
CA PRO A 23 4.83 -19.57 -46.21
C PRO A 23 5.21 -18.77 -44.95
N GLY A 24 6.46 -18.93 -44.50
CA GLY A 24 7.03 -18.31 -43.30
C GLY A 24 7.25 -16.79 -43.40
N PRO A 25 7.83 -16.19 -42.33
CA PRO A 25 8.01 -14.75 -42.22
C PRO A 25 8.99 -14.20 -43.28
N PRO A 26 8.86 -12.91 -43.67
CA PRO A 26 9.76 -12.31 -44.64
C PRO A 26 11.22 -12.35 -44.17
N ARG A 27 12.02 -12.88 -45.08
CA ARG A 27 13.46 -13.08 -45.07
C ARG A 27 14.20 -11.81 -44.62
N VAL A 28 14.97 -11.97 -43.55
CA VAL A 28 16.05 -11.08 -43.13
C VAL A 28 17.02 -10.87 -44.28
N GLU A 29 17.09 -9.65 -44.78
CA GLU A 29 18.10 -9.21 -45.73
C GLU A 29 19.39 -8.91 -44.98
N ALA A 30 20.41 -9.75 -45.21
CA ALA A 30 21.75 -9.54 -44.70
C ALA A 30 22.41 -8.38 -45.45
N SER A 31 22.35 -7.18 -44.88
CA SER A 31 23.30 -6.11 -45.20
C SER A 31 24.51 -6.21 -44.27
N ALA A 32 25.68 -6.33 -44.88
CA ALA A 32 26.99 -6.41 -44.24
C ALA A 32 27.32 -5.13 -43.42
N PRO A 33 28.31 -5.20 -42.50
CA PRO A 33 28.38 -4.35 -41.32
C PRO A 33 28.95 -2.97 -41.64
N CYS A 34 28.12 -1.92 -41.51
CA CYS A 34 28.63 -0.56 -41.41
C CYS A 34 29.14 -0.31 -39.99
N ARG A 35 30.47 -0.30 -39.85
CA ARG A 35 31.17 0.26 -38.70
C ARG A 35 30.80 1.73 -38.56
N LEU A 36 30.06 2.08 -37.51
CA LEU A 36 30.19 3.40 -36.90
C LEU A 36 29.83 3.33 -35.42
N CYS A 37 30.74 2.74 -34.65
CA CYS A 37 30.92 3.15 -33.27
C CYS A 37 31.44 4.60 -33.30
N GLN A 38 30.57 5.57 -33.07
CA GLN A 38 30.97 6.86 -32.50
C GLN A 38 29.94 7.29 -31.44
N PRO A 39 30.25 7.09 -30.15
CA PRO A 39 29.56 7.80 -29.08
C PRO A 39 30.03 9.26 -29.12
N GLN A 40 29.13 10.18 -29.46
CA GLN A 40 29.35 11.62 -29.28
C GLN A 40 29.39 11.94 -27.76
N PRO A 41 30.51 12.48 -27.22
CA PRO A 41 30.60 12.90 -25.83
C PRO A 41 29.95 14.28 -25.64
N GLY A 42 28.62 14.32 -25.69
CA GLY A 42 27.82 15.52 -25.38
C GLY A 42 27.21 15.40 -23.99
N ALA A 43 27.88 15.94 -22.98
CA ALA A 43 27.44 15.90 -21.59
C ALA A 43 26.15 16.72 -21.37
N HIS A 44 25.01 16.03 -21.33
CA HIS A 44 23.82 16.53 -20.66
C HIS A 44 23.50 15.57 -19.53
N ARG A 45 24.13 15.80 -18.37
CA ARG A 45 23.70 15.14 -17.13
C ARG A 45 22.27 15.57 -16.87
N ALA A 46 21.31 14.68 -17.10
CA ALA A 46 19.97 14.82 -16.55
C ALA A 46 20.12 14.76 -15.02
N ARG A 47 20.24 15.95 -14.39
CA ARG A 47 20.27 16.07 -12.94
C ARG A 47 18.91 15.61 -12.43
N PRO A 48 18.85 14.65 -11.50
CA PRO A 48 17.62 14.35 -10.78
C PRO A 48 17.14 15.63 -10.10
N LYS A 49 15.96 16.14 -10.48
CA LYS A 49 15.32 17.22 -9.73
C LYS A 49 14.84 16.60 -8.42
N LYS A 50 15.53 16.90 -7.32
CA LYS A 50 15.03 16.60 -5.97
C LYS A 50 13.75 17.40 -5.79
N ILE A 51 12.62 16.71 -5.66
CA ILE A 51 11.38 17.31 -5.19
C ILE A 51 11.57 17.50 -3.69
N VAL A 52 11.70 18.75 -3.26
CA VAL A 52 11.69 19.14 -1.84
C VAL A 52 10.22 19.27 -1.48
N PHE A 53 9.76 18.46 -0.54
CA PHE A 53 8.42 18.61 0.02
C PHE A 53 8.37 19.89 0.87
N GLU A 54 7.23 20.57 0.94
CA GLU A 54 7.07 21.79 1.75
C GLU A 54 7.54 21.64 3.20
N ASP A 55 7.47 20.41 3.74
CA ASP A 55 7.92 20.07 5.09
C ASP A 55 9.46 20.16 5.28
N GLU A 56 10.23 20.19 4.19
CA GLU A 56 11.69 20.38 4.20
C GLU A 56 12.14 21.81 3.82
N LEU A 57 11.21 22.74 3.60
CA LEU A 57 11.57 24.15 3.44
C LEU A 57 11.79 24.78 4.82
N PRO A 58 12.97 25.36 5.11
CA PRO A 58 13.14 26.16 6.32
C PRO A 58 12.19 27.34 6.25
N SER A 59 11.21 27.37 7.15
CA SER A 59 10.26 28.48 7.30
C SER A 59 11.04 29.81 7.36
N PRO A 60 10.57 30.90 6.72
CA PRO A 60 11.22 32.19 6.86
C PRO A 60 10.97 32.71 8.28
N VAL A 61 11.88 32.36 9.19
CA VAL A 61 11.98 32.97 10.51
C VAL A 61 12.53 34.38 10.31
N LEU A 62 11.62 35.35 10.20
CA LEU A 62 11.92 36.74 10.49
C LEU A 62 12.31 36.84 11.97
N GLY A 63 13.58 37.13 12.25
CA GLY A 63 13.98 37.50 13.61
C GLY A 63 15.43 37.19 13.94
N THR A 64 16.26 38.22 13.85
CA THR A 64 17.67 38.28 14.23
C THR A 64 17.92 37.91 15.70
N LYS A 65 19.12 37.35 15.94
CA LYS A 65 19.90 37.24 17.19
C LYS A 65 19.79 35.94 18.01
N LYS A 66 21.01 35.43 18.27
CA LYS A 66 21.44 34.26 19.04
C LYS A 66 20.85 34.23 20.46
N SER A 67 20.21 33.13 20.84
CA SER A 67 20.23 32.64 22.22
C SER A 67 20.15 31.10 22.25
N ILE A 68 21.28 30.53 22.64
CA ILE A 68 21.51 29.28 23.38
C ILE A 68 20.25 28.53 23.85
N GLY A 69 20.18 27.25 23.46
CA GLY A 69 19.77 26.15 24.33
C GLY A 69 18.35 26.14 24.87
N THR A 70 17.36 25.95 23.99
CA THR A 70 16.03 25.49 24.42
C THR A 70 15.80 24.08 23.88
N ILE A 71 15.82 23.13 24.81
CA ILE A 71 15.38 21.73 24.64
C ILE A 71 14.08 21.75 23.82
N PRO A 72 13.93 20.95 22.74
CA PRO A 72 12.65 20.84 22.07
C PRO A 72 11.64 20.32 23.09
N GLY A 73 10.78 21.22 23.56
CA GLY A 73 9.77 20.95 24.55
C GLY A 73 8.96 19.73 24.15
N ARG A 74 8.59 18.93 25.17
CA ARG A 74 7.71 17.77 25.07
C ARG A 74 6.67 18.02 23.98
N ARG A 75 6.74 17.26 22.87
CA ARG A 75 5.63 17.19 21.92
C ARG A 75 4.49 16.51 22.67
N ILE A 76 3.62 17.31 23.27
CA ILE A 76 2.34 16.84 23.81
C ILE A 76 1.60 16.28 22.58
N PRO A 77 1.22 14.99 22.56
CA PRO A 77 0.37 14.47 21.50
C PRO A 77 -0.85 15.37 21.39
N ARG A 78 -1.15 15.87 20.18
CA ARG A 78 -2.38 16.64 19.96
C ARG A 78 -3.53 15.85 20.56
N PRO A 79 -4.38 16.46 21.42
CA PRO A 79 -5.60 15.81 21.86
C PRO A 79 -6.35 15.30 20.62
N GLN A 80 -6.71 14.01 20.61
CA GLN A 80 -7.52 13.48 19.52
C GLN A 80 -8.81 14.32 19.47
N PRO A 81 -9.16 14.87 18.29
CA PRO A 81 -10.38 15.66 18.17
C PRO A 81 -11.56 14.78 18.57
N VAL A 82 -12.39 15.31 19.48
CA VAL A 82 -13.62 14.66 19.91
C VAL A 82 -14.52 14.49 18.68
N PRO A 83 -15.07 13.29 18.42
CA PRO A 83 -15.97 13.08 17.31
C PRO A 83 -17.22 13.97 17.40
N ASP A 84 -17.63 14.54 16.28
CA ASP A 84 -18.76 15.47 16.21
C ASP A 84 -20.07 14.88 16.77
N TYR A 85 -20.25 13.56 16.72
CA TYR A 85 -21.45 12.90 17.23
C TYR A 85 -21.58 13.00 18.75
N GLU A 86 -20.47 13.07 19.50
CA GLU A 86 -20.51 13.20 20.96
C GLU A 86 -21.05 14.58 21.38
N LEU A 87 -20.72 15.60 20.58
CA LEU A 87 -21.22 16.96 20.74
C LEU A 87 -22.68 17.09 20.26
N LYS A 88 -23.06 16.37 19.20
CA LYS A 88 -24.43 16.38 18.62
C LYS A 88 -25.45 15.61 19.46
N TYR A 89 -25.00 14.58 20.18
CA TYR A 89 -25.86 13.68 20.93
C TYR A 89 -25.42 13.56 22.41
N PRO A 90 -25.60 14.61 23.22
CA PRO A 90 -25.28 14.56 24.65
C PRO A 90 -26.17 13.55 25.39
N ALA A 91 -25.75 13.17 26.61
CA ALA A 91 -26.45 12.22 27.46
C ALA A 91 -27.92 12.63 27.68
N VAL A 92 -28.83 11.68 27.46
CA VAL A 92 -30.27 11.90 27.57
C VAL A 92 -30.85 11.16 28.76
N ASN A 93 -31.59 11.89 29.58
CA ASN A 93 -32.29 11.40 30.78
C ASN A 93 -33.83 11.39 30.62
N SER A 94 -34.35 11.76 29.44
CA SER A 94 -35.79 11.75 29.15
C SER A 94 -36.18 10.69 28.12
N GLU A 95 -37.33 10.06 28.34
CA GLU A 95 -37.90 9.05 27.43
C GLU A 95 -38.09 9.59 26.01
N ARG A 96 -38.63 10.80 25.89
CA ARG A 96 -38.82 11.48 24.60
C ARG A 96 -37.51 11.70 23.86
N GLY A 97 -36.43 12.07 24.56
CA GLY A 97 -35.13 12.26 23.94
C GLY A 97 -34.49 10.93 23.50
N ARG A 98 -34.63 9.85 24.29
CA ARG A 98 -34.21 8.50 23.89
C ARG A 98 -34.90 8.06 22.60
N ARG A 99 -36.22 8.29 22.47
CA ARG A 99 -36.97 7.96 21.24
C ARG A 99 -36.48 8.71 20.02
N ARG A 100 -36.12 10.00 20.16
CA ARG A 100 -35.54 10.77 19.05
C ARG A 100 -34.20 10.21 18.59
N TYR A 101 -33.33 9.86 19.54
CA TYR A 101 -32.03 9.27 19.19
C TYR A 101 -32.19 7.88 18.57
N ALA A 102 -33.13 7.08 19.09
CA ALA A 102 -33.45 5.76 18.52
C ALA A 102 -33.93 5.87 17.06
N ALA A 103 -34.76 6.87 16.73
CA ALA A 103 -35.20 7.10 15.36
C ALA A 103 -34.01 7.40 14.43
N VAL A 104 -33.12 8.31 14.82
CA VAL A 104 -31.91 8.61 14.03
C VAL A 104 -31.03 7.37 13.84
N PHE A 105 -30.85 6.57 14.90
CA PHE A 105 -30.08 5.34 14.80
C PHE A 105 -30.73 4.35 13.83
N GLN A 106 -32.05 4.18 13.89
CA GLN A 106 -32.78 3.30 12.98
C GLN A 106 -32.66 3.75 11.53
N ASP A 107 -32.71 5.05 11.27
CA ASP A 107 -32.56 5.61 9.93
C ASP A 107 -31.14 5.40 9.37
N GLN A 108 -30.12 5.47 10.22
CA GLN A 108 -28.70 5.34 9.83
C GLN A 108 -28.17 3.89 9.82
N TYR A 109 -28.84 2.99 10.54
CA TYR A 109 -28.36 1.62 10.70
C TYR A 109 -28.20 0.84 9.38
N PRO A 110 -29.09 0.99 8.37
CA PRO A 110 -28.90 0.35 7.07
C PRO A 110 -27.60 0.78 6.37
N GLU A 111 -27.28 2.08 6.38
CA GLU A 111 -26.04 2.61 5.78
C GLU A 111 -24.81 2.01 6.46
N PHE A 112 -24.85 1.86 7.79
CA PHE A 112 -23.76 1.21 8.52
C PHE A 112 -23.58 -0.27 8.12
N LEU A 113 -24.69 -0.99 7.92
CA LEU A 113 -24.63 -2.39 7.49
C LEU A 113 -24.05 -2.53 6.07
N GLU A 114 -24.44 -1.65 5.17
CA GLU A 114 -23.88 -1.58 3.81
C GLU A 114 -22.38 -1.31 3.86
N LEU A 115 -21.95 -0.30 4.62
CA LEU A 115 -20.53 0.01 4.81
C LEU A 115 -19.76 -1.17 5.42
N GLN A 116 -20.33 -1.86 6.42
CA GLN A 116 -19.70 -3.07 6.97
C GLN A 116 -19.55 -4.17 5.93
N GLN A 117 -20.55 -4.37 5.07
CA GLN A 117 -20.47 -5.34 3.98
C GLN A 117 -19.35 -4.95 3.00
N GLU A 118 -19.27 -3.68 2.61
CA GLU A 118 -18.22 -3.18 1.71
C GLU A 118 -16.82 -3.36 2.29
N VAL A 119 -16.63 -3.01 3.56
CA VAL A 119 -15.35 -3.21 4.27
C VAL A 119 -15.01 -4.70 4.32
N GLY A 120 -15.98 -5.56 4.63
CA GLY A 120 -15.80 -7.00 4.62
C GLY A 120 -15.41 -7.55 3.25
N ALA A 121 -16.06 -7.08 2.19
CA ALA A 121 -15.75 -7.47 0.81
C ALA A 121 -14.34 -7.01 0.38
N ALA A 122 -13.97 -5.78 0.72
CA ALA A 122 -12.63 -5.26 0.47
C ALA A 122 -11.55 -6.05 1.22
N GLN A 123 -11.80 -6.39 2.49
CA GLN A 123 -10.90 -7.18 3.30
C GLN A 123 -10.75 -8.61 2.76
N ALA A 124 -11.84 -9.24 2.30
CA ALA A 124 -11.81 -10.54 1.65
C ALA A 124 -10.98 -10.52 0.36
N LYS A 125 -11.13 -9.47 -0.45
CA LYS A 125 -10.33 -9.27 -1.67
C LYS A 125 -8.85 -9.10 -1.37
N LEU A 126 -8.50 -8.36 -0.32
CA LEU A 126 -7.11 -8.22 0.13
C LEU A 126 -6.54 -9.58 0.53
N ARG A 127 -7.25 -10.35 1.36
CA ARG A 127 -6.85 -11.71 1.77
C ARG A 127 -6.66 -12.64 0.58
N GLN A 128 -7.52 -12.54 -0.43
CA GLN A 128 -7.38 -13.31 -1.67
C GLN A 128 -6.10 -12.93 -2.42
N LEU A 129 -5.81 -11.63 -2.56
CA LEU A 129 -4.59 -11.17 -3.22
C LEU A 129 -3.33 -11.57 -2.43
N GLU A 130 -3.36 -11.49 -1.11
CA GLU A 130 -2.28 -11.97 -0.24
C GLU A 130 -2.05 -13.48 -0.44
N ALA A 131 -3.11 -14.29 -0.49
CA ALA A 131 -3.00 -15.71 -0.76
C ALA A 131 -2.40 -15.99 -2.15
N LEU A 132 -2.82 -15.23 -3.17
CA LEU A 132 -2.25 -15.33 -4.51
C LEU A 132 -0.76 -14.98 -4.49
N LEU A 133 -0.36 -13.86 -3.88
CA LEU A 133 1.04 -13.46 -3.75
C LEU A 133 1.89 -14.52 -3.05
N ASN A 134 1.37 -15.14 -1.99
CA ASN A 134 2.06 -16.22 -1.26
C ASN A 134 2.15 -17.53 -2.05
N SER A 135 1.25 -17.73 -3.01
CA SER A 135 1.23 -18.90 -3.91
C SER A 135 2.13 -18.75 -5.14
N LEU A 136 2.56 -17.51 -5.46
CA LEU A 136 3.43 -17.29 -6.61
C LEU A 136 4.80 -17.93 -6.35
N PRO A 137 5.40 -18.57 -7.37
CA PRO A 137 6.76 -19.07 -7.23
C PRO A 137 7.70 -17.91 -6.89
N PRO A 138 8.76 -18.14 -6.10
CA PRO A 138 9.77 -17.13 -5.84
C PRO A 138 10.21 -16.52 -7.17
N PRO A 139 10.25 -15.17 -7.29
CA PRO A 139 10.61 -14.54 -8.54
C PRO A 139 11.94 -15.12 -9.01
N ARG A 140 11.92 -15.72 -10.21
CA ARG A 140 13.13 -16.22 -10.89
C ARG A 140 13.95 -15.02 -11.31
N SER A 141 14.57 -14.37 -10.34
CA SER A 141 15.56 -13.37 -10.59
C SER A 141 16.74 -14.10 -11.22
N GLN A 142 16.96 -13.85 -12.50
CA GLN A 142 18.28 -13.96 -13.11
C GLN A 142 19.27 -12.92 -12.52
N VAL A 143 19.03 -12.49 -11.27
CA VAL A 143 19.75 -11.47 -10.49
C VAL A 143 20.03 -12.00 -9.07
N SER A 144 19.80 -13.29 -8.78
CA SER A 144 20.23 -13.87 -7.50
C SER A 144 21.76 -13.84 -7.33
N HIS A 145 22.52 -13.67 -8.42
CA HIS A 145 23.98 -13.46 -8.36
C HIS A 145 24.42 -12.01 -8.11
N LEU A 146 23.48 -11.05 -8.01
CA LEU A 146 23.82 -9.63 -7.75
C LEU A 146 23.13 -9.03 -6.51
N VAL A 147 22.40 -9.82 -5.72
CA VAL A 147 21.99 -9.43 -4.37
C VAL A 147 23.07 -9.87 -3.38
N ASP A 148 24.02 -8.97 -3.16
CA ASP A 148 25.09 -9.11 -2.15
C ASP A 148 24.49 -9.57 -0.79
N PRO A 149 24.76 -10.81 -0.34
CA PRO A 149 24.22 -11.36 0.91
C PRO A 149 24.52 -10.48 2.13
N CYS A 150 25.58 -9.67 2.04
CA CYS A 150 25.97 -8.70 3.05
C CYS A 150 24.96 -7.56 3.20
N ARG A 151 24.11 -7.26 2.21
CA ARG A 151 23.10 -6.19 2.31
C ARG A 151 22.01 -6.53 3.32
N GLY A 152 21.54 -7.78 3.34
CA GLY A 152 20.56 -8.25 4.34
C GLY A 152 21.14 -8.25 5.76
N LEU A 153 22.39 -8.72 5.90
CA LEU A 153 23.11 -8.71 7.18
C LEU A 153 23.34 -7.29 7.72
N ARG A 154 23.66 -6.32 6.85
CA ARG A 154 23.81 -4.90 7.24
C ARG A 154 22.49 -4.30 7.72
N ALA A 155 21.36 -4.59 7.06
CA ALA A 155 20.05 -4.10 7.46
C ALA A 155 19.62 -4.68 8.82
N SER A 156 19.81 -5.99 9.04
CA SER A 156 19.51 -6.65 10.32
C SER A 156 20.37 -6.11 11.46
N HIS A 157 21.66 -5.89 11.22
CA HIS A 157 22.56 -5.32 12.23
C HIS A 157 22.21 -3.86 12.56
N TRP A 158 21.82 -3.06 11.56
CA TRP A 158 21.34 -1.70 11.79
C TRP A 158 20.05 -1.70 12.62
N LEU A 159 19.08 -2.54 12.26
CA LEU A 159 17.82 -2.68 13.00
C LEU A 159 18.05 -3.13 14.46
N GLN A 160 18.99 -4.07 14.67
CA GLN A 160 19.37 -4.51 16.01
C GLN A 160 20.05 -3.40 16.83
N LYS A 161 20.88 -2.56 16.19
CA LYS A 161 21.47 -1.39 16.84
C LYS A 161 20.42 -0.36 17.25
N GLU A 162 19.49 -0.03 16.36
CA GLU A 162 18.41 0.91 16.67
C GLU A 162 17.53 0.38 17.82
N ALA A 163 17.18 -0.91 17.79
CA ALA A 163 16.42 -1.54 18.88
C ALA A 163 17.17 -1.46 20.23
N HIS A 164 18.48 -1.69 20.23
CA HIS A 164 19.30 -1.58 21.44
C HIS A 164 19.35 -0.15 21.99
N VAL A 165 19.50 0.85 21.11
CA VAL A 165 19.49 2.27 21.49
C VAL A 165 18.13 2.67 22.03
N ALA A 166 17.04 2.30 21.36
CA ALA A 166 15.68 2.57 21.81
C ALA A 166 15.40 1.96 23.19
N ALA A 167 15.79 0.70 23.41
CA ALA A 167 15.63 0.01 24.70
C ALA A 167 16.40 0.71 25.82
N ARG A 168 17.63 1.19 25.55
CA ARG A 168 18.44 1.94 26.52
C ARG A 168 17.79 3.27 26.88
N ILE A 169 17.32 4.02 25.89
CA ILE A 169 16.60 5.28 26.11
C ILE A 169 15.34 5.04 26.95
N TRP A 170 14.61 3.97 26.67
CA TRP A 170 13.40 3.61 27.40
C TRP A 170 13.68 3.30 28.88
N ARG A 171 14.75 2.54 29.17
CA ARG A 171 15.20 2.24 30.54
C ARG A 171 15.60 3.49 31.31
N GLU A 172 16.28 4.43 30.66
CA GLU A 172 16.63 5.71 31.28
C GLU A 172 15.41 6.58 31.57
N LEU A 173 14.40 6.55 30.69
CA LEU A 173 13.14 7.26 30.92
C LEU A 173 12.37 6.68 32.11
N GLU A 174 12.28 5.35 32.19
CA GLU A 174 11.61 4.64 33.29
C GLU A 174 12.31 4.90 34.64
N LYS A 175 13.66 4.84 34.66
CA LYS A 175 14.46 5.19 35.84
C LYS A 175 14.20 6.63 36.28
N LYS A 176 14.15 7.58 35.36
CA LYS A 176 13.86 8.99 35.69
C LYS A 176 12.41 9.20 36.13
N GLN A 177 11.47 8.42 35.63
CA GLN A 177 10.08 8.45 36.09
C GLN A 177 9.97 8.00 37.55
N MET A 178 10.62 6.89 37.92
CA MET A 178 10.60 6.38 39.29
C MET A 178 11.33 7.30 40.28
N VAL A 179 12.46 7.90 39.88
CA VAL A 179 13.18 8.89 40.71
C VAL A 179 12.38 10.18 40.87
N SER A 180 11.65 10.62 39.84
CA SER A 180 10.81 11.81 39.90
C SER A 180 9.50 11.62 40.68
N GLN A 181 9.05 10.38 40.91
CA GLN A 181 7.89 10.08 41.76
C GLN A 181 8.28 9.74 43.21
N ALA A 182 9.58 9.59 43.50
CA ALA A 182 10.12 9.29 44.82
C ALA A 182 10.79 10.51 45.51
N SER A 183 10.62 11.72 44.97
CA SER A 183 11.06 13.00 45.58
C SER A 183 9.87 13.91 45.86
#